data_AF-A0A7S2DLF3-F1
#
_entry.id   AF-A0A7S2DLF3-F1
#
_cell.length_a   1.000
_cell.length_b   1.000
_cell.length_c   1.000
_cell.angle_alpha   90.00
_cell.angle_beta   90.00
_cell.angle_gamma   90.00
#
_symmetry.space_group_name_H-M   'P 1'
#
loop_
_entity.id
_entity.type
_entity.pdbx_description
1 polymer ?
#
loop_
_entity_poly.entity_id
_entity_poly.type
_entity_poly.pdbx_seq_one_letter_code
_entity_poly.pdbx_strand_id
1 'polypeptide(L)'
;GEHGYTELMVPYVVGKDALHGTGQLPKFEEDLFKLSAPLNGRDAYLIPTAEVPITNLHAGQILDESQLPLSYTAFTPCFRAEAGSHGRDTRGLFRQHQFHKVELVKICTPEQADEQHHQLVQHAEACLKALELPYRKMRLCSGDIGFSSRLCYDLEVWLPGQGRFREISSCSNCADFQARRMSLRYRPSERDEKGKAKKPVFCHTMNGSGLAVGRTLVAILENYQNEDGSLTIPEVLRPYMGGKETILPE
;
A
#
# COMPACT_ATOMS: atom_id res chain seq x y z
N GLY A 1 15.32 5.02 7.05
CA GLY A 1 15.70 3.69 6.55
C GLY A 1 16.32 3.79 5.17
N GLU A 2 16.77 2.67 4.60
CA GLU A 2 17.50 2.58 3.32
C GLU A 2 16.77 3.23 2.12
N HIS A 3 15.44 3.13 2.08
CA HIS A 3 14.62 3.65 0.97
C HIS A 3 14.03 5.07 1.21
N GLY A 4 14.48 5.80 2.23
CA GLY A 4 14.12 7.21 2.42
C GLY A 4 12.68 7.51 2.85
N TYR A 5 11.87 6.51 3.22
CA TYR A 5 10.53 6.73 3.77
C TYR A 5 10.58 7.21 5.22
N THR A 6 9.69 8.15 5.55
CA THR A 6 9.38 8.54 6.93
C THR A 6 8.35 7.58 7.50
N GLU A 7 8.70 6.94 8.61
CA GLU A 7 7.81 6.01 9.30
C GLU A 7 6.75 6.77 10.11
N LEU A 8 5.50 6.28 10.05
CA LEU A 8 4.36 6.91 10.69
C LEU A 8 3.56 5.89 11.51
N MET A 9 3.06 6.35 12.65
CA MET A 9 1.94 5.73 13.36
C MET A 9 0.67 6.50 13.01
N VAL A 10 -0.31 5.83 12.43
CA VAL A 10 -1.56 6.44 11.93
C VAL A 10 -2.80 5.88 12.63
N PRO A 11 -3.91 6.64 12.70
CA PRO A 11 -5.18 6.13 13.21
C PRO A 11 -5.70 4.96 12.35
N TYR A 12 -6.24 3.92 13.00
CA TYR A 12 -6.90 2.80 12.32
C TYR A 12 -8.39 3.03 12.10
N VAL A 13 -8.93 4.10 12.69
CA VAL A 13 -10.30 4.57 12.52
C VAL A 13 -10.24 5.93 11.83
N VAL A 14 -10.98 6.07 10.73
CA VAL A 14 -11.05 7.29 9.93
C VAL A 14 -12.49 7.73 9.71
N GLY A 15 -12.66 9.03 9.51
CA GLY A 15 -13.94 9.59 9.09
C GLY A 15 -14.22 9.39 7.61
N LYS A 16 -15.48 9.59 7.21
CA LYS A 16 -15.95 9.49 5.82
C LYS A 16 -15.13 10.32 4.82
N ASP A 17 -14.70 11.52 5.21
CA ASP A 17 -13.97 12.43 4.32
C ASP A 17 -12.65 11.83 3.83
N ALA A 18 -11.92 11.10 4.69
CA ALA A 18 -10.67 10.46 4.31
C ALA A 18 -10.87 9.38 3.24
N LEU A 19 -11.92 8.55 3.42
CA LEU A 19 -12.29 7.50 2.47
C LEU A 19 -12.83 8.07 1.15
N HIS A 20 -13.49 9.23 1.18
CA HIS A 20 -13.84 9.96 -0.04
C HIS A 20 -12.60 10.48 -0.78
N GLY A 21 -11.60 10.94 -0.02
CA GLY A 21 -10.32 11.42 -0.53
C GLY A 21 -9.56 10.38 -1.35
N THR A 22 -9.40 9.18 -0.80
CA THR A 22 -8.65 8.08 -1.44
C THR A 22 -9.48 7.21 -2.38
N GLY A 23 -10.80 7.39 -2.41
CA GLY A 23 -11.70 6.83 -3.44
C GLY A 23 -12.45 5.56 -3.03
N GLN A 24 -12.32 5.11 -1.78
CA GLN A 24 -13.13 4.02 -1.24
C GLN A 24 -14.61 4.40 -1.22
N LEU A 25 -14.93 5.64 -0.81
CA LEU A 25 -16.29 6.14 -0.84
C LEU A 25 -16.57 7.03 -2.07
N PRO A 26 -17.80 6.98 -2.62
CA PRO A 26 -18.97 6.24 -2.12
C PRO A 26 -19.09 4.79 -2.64
N LYS A 27 -18.27 4.38 -3.61
CA LYS A 27 -18.51 3.18 -4.42
C LYS A 27 -18.34 1.86 -3.66
N PHE A 28 -17.41 1.79 -2.71
CA PHE A 28 -16.98 0.55 -2.06
C PHE A 28 -17.35 0.52 -0.57
N GLU A 29 -18.45 1.18 -0.17
CA GLU A 29 -18.87 1.21 1.23
C GLU A 29 -19.11 -0.20 1.82
N GLU A 30 -19.65 -1.12 1.01
CA GLU A 30 -19.91 -2.51 1.41
C GLU A 30 -18.64 -3.31 1.73
N ASP A 31 -17.47 -2.87 1.24
CA ASP A 31 -16.19 -3.54 1.52
C ASP A 31 -15.51 -3.01 2.80
N LEU A 32 -16.12 -2.02 3.47
CA LEU A 32 -15.59 -1.37 4.66
C LEU A 32 -16.32 -1.81 5.93
N PHE A 33 -15.58 -1.92 7.03
CA PHE A 33 -16.20 -2.03 8.35
C PHE A 33 -16.55 -0.64 8.89
N LYS A 34 -17.84 -0.29 8.85
CA LYS A 34 -18.39 0.90 9.51
C LYS A 34 -18.59 0.64 11.00
N LEU A 35 -18.17 1.58 11.85
CA LEU A 35 -18.41 1.51 13.29
C LEU A 35 -19.86 1.90 13.60
N SER A 36 -20.48 1.19 14.56
CA SER A 36 -21.84 1.50 15.02
C SER A 36 -21.90 2.81 15.82
N ALA A 37 -20.86 3.11 16.58
CA ALA A 37 -20.74 4.36 17.33
C ALA A 37 -20.04 5.44 16.48
N PRO A 38 -20.61 6.65 16.39
CA PRO A 38 -19.97 7.75 15.66
C PRO A 38 -18.74 8.29 16.41
N LEU A 39 -17.75 8.76 15.66
CA LEU A 39 -16.60 9.48 16.21
C LEU A 39 -16.90 10.98 16.14
N ASN A 40 -17.08 11.63 17.30
CA ASN A 40 -17.43 13.06 17.40
C ASN A 40 -18.68 13.45 16.58
N GLY A 41 -19.72 12.60 16.61
CA GLY A 41 -20.96 12.82 15.88
C GLY A 41 -20.88 12.56 14.37
N ARG A 42 -19.78 11.96 13.88
CA ARG A 42 -19.57 11.62 12.46
C ARG A 42 -19.42 10.12 12.27
N ASP A 43 -19.77 9.65 11.09
CA ASP A 43 -19.52 8.28 10.67
C ASP A 43 -18.02 7.95 10.73
N ALA A 44 -17.71 6.77 11.25
CA ALA A 44 -16.35 6.27 11.44
C ALA A 44 -16.21 4.87 10.88
N TYR A 45 -15.05 4.58 10.32
CA TYR A 45 -14.76 3.33 9.61
C TYR A 45 -13.37 2.82 9.99
N LEU A 46 -13.19 1.50 10.03
CA LEU A 46 -11.85 0.92 10.08
C LEU A 46 -11.16 1.06 8.72
N ILE A 47 -9.84 1.25 8.74
CA ILE A 47 -9.06 1.43 7.51
C ILE A 47 -8.88 0.10 6.75
N PRO A 48 -9.10 0.08 5.41
CA PRO A 48 -8.77 -1.10 4.58
C PRO A 48 -7.30 -1.19 4.19
N THR A 49 -6.53 -0.12 4.46
CA THR A 49 -5.09 0.06 4.20
C THR A 49 -4.61 1.36 4.83
N ALA A 50 -3.33 1.43 5.23
CA ALA A 50 -2.71 2.67 5.71
C ALA A 50 -2.64 3.76 4.63
N GLU A 51 -2.84 3.44 3.35
CA GLU A 51 -2.96 4.41 2.26
C GLU A 51 -3.99 5.50 2.60
N VAL A 52 -5.12 5.11 3.20
CA VAL A 52 -6.23 6.01 3.52
C VAL A 52 -5.78 7.12 4.47
N PRO A 53 -5.33 6.84 5.70
CA PRO A 53 -4.89 7.89 6.61
C PRO A 53 -3.62 8.60 6.13
N ILE A 54 -2.64 7.90 5.54
CA ILE A 54 -1.35 8.52 5.16
C ILE A 54 -1.57 9.55 4.04
N THR A 55 -2.26 9.20 2.97
CA THR A 55 -2.48 10.11 1.83
C THR A 55 -3.29 11.34 2.26
N ASN A 56 -4.22 11.16 3.21
CA ASN A 56 -5.04 12.25 3.75
C ASN A 56 -4.34 13.13 4.80
N LEU A 57 -3.10 12.83 5.23
CA LEU A 57 -2.35 13.72 6.13
C LEU A 57 -2.21 15.14 5.57
N HIS A 58 -2.15 15.25 4.24
CA HIS A 58 -2.03 16.51 3.54
C HIS A 58 -3.33 16.98 2.89
N ALA A 59 -4.48 16.41 3.26
CA ALA A 59 -5.76 16.84 2.72
C ALA A 59 -5.98 18.35 2.96
N GLY A 60 -6.41 19.06 1.91
CA GLY A 60 -6.65 20.51 1.90
C GLY A 60 -5.39 21.39 1.87
N GLN A 61 -4.19 20.82 1.95
CA GLN A 61 -2.96 21.60 2.02
C GLN A 61 -2.50 22.13 0.65
N ILE A 62 -1.75 23.23 0.68
CA ILE A 62 -0.92 23.71 -0.43
C ILE A 62 0.53 23.58 0.02
N LEU A 63 1.22 22.54 -0.45
CA LEU A 63 2.61 22.26 -0.13
C LEU A 63 3.56 23.23 -0.87
N ASP A 64 4.75 23.42 -0.32
CA ASP A 64 5.85 24.04 -1.06
C ASP A 64 6.50 22.98 -1.96
N GLU A 65 6.85 23.33 -3.21
CA GLU A 65 7.46 22.39 -4.15
C GLU A 65 8.76 21.78 -3.61
N SER A 66 9.53 22.53 -2.80
CA SER A 66 10.78 22.04 -2.19
C SER A 66 10.59 20.88 -1.20
N GLN A 67 9.35 20.64 -0.76
CA GLN A 67 9.02 19.50 0.11
C GLN A 67 8.80 18.20 -0.68
N LEU A 68 8.67 18.28 -2.00
CA LEU A 68 8.33 17.13 -2.85
C LEU A 68 9.59 16.50 -3.46
N PRO A 69 9.67 15.16 -3.56
CA PRO A 69 8.64 14.19 -3.19
C PRO A 69 8.59 13.88 -1.69
N LEU A 70 7.39 13.70 -1.15
CA LEU A 70 7.17 13.15 0.20
C LEU A 70 7.02 11.63 0.10
N SER A 71 7.67 10.91 1.02
CA SER A 71 7.65 9.44 1.09
C SER A 71 7.34 8.98 2.51
N TYR A 72 6.25 8.23 2.68
CA TYR A 72 5.78 7.74 3.98
C TYR A 72 5.61 6.22 3.98
N THR A 73 5.84 5.61 5.14
CA THR A 73 5.55 4.19 5.39
C THR A 73 4.85 3.98 6.72
N ALA A 74 3.99 2.96 6.80
CA ALA A 74 3.40 2.54 8.07
C ALA A 74 3.06 1.05 8.05
N PHE A 75 3.29 0.40 9.20
CA PHE A 75 2.77 -0.93 9.49
C PHE A 75 1.41 -0.83 10.19
N THR A 76 0.36 -1.41 9.61
CA THR A 76 -0.99 -1.35 10.20
C THR A 76 -1.76 -2.66 10.03
N PRO A 77 -2.69 -2.98 10.95
CA PRO A 77 -3.78 -3.88 10.63
C PRO A 77 -4.71 -3.22 9.59
N CYS A 78 -5.13 -4.00 8.61
CA CYS A 78 -6.02 -3.62 7.52
C CYS A 78 -7.31 -4.44 7.64
N PHE A 79 -8.46 -3.79 7.46
CA PHE A 79 -9.77 -4.39 7.66
C PHE A 79 -10.62 -4.32 6.39
N ARG A 80 -11.04 -5.47 5.85
CA ARG A 80 -11.87 -5.56 4.64
C ARG A 80 -13.02 -6.53 4.84
N ALA A 81 -14.23 -6.12 4.46
CA ALA A 81 -15.39 -6.99 4.56
C ALA A 81 -15.31 -8.14 3.53
N GLU A 82 -14.50 -8.00 2.48
CA GLU A 82 -14.30 -9.01 1.45
C GLU A 82 -15.63 -9.41 0.79
N ALA A 83 -16.50 -8.40 0.60
CA ALA A 83 -17.83 -8.58 0.05
C ALA A 83 -17.73 -9.14 -1.38
N GLY A 84 -18.53 -10.18 -1.67
CA GLY A 84 -18.52 -10.85 -2.98
C GLY A 84 -17.42 -11.91 -3.17
N SER A 85 -16.60 -12.20 -2.15
CA SER A 85 -15.54 -13.23 -2.22
C SER A 85 -15.95 -14.63 -1.73
N HIS A 86 -17.25 -14.89 -1.52
CA HIS A 86 -17.78 -16.14 -0.94
C HIS A 86 -17.13 -17.39 -1.58
N GLY A 87 -16.43 -18.18 -0.75
CA GLY A 87 -15.80 -19.44 -1.13
C GLY A 87 -14.46 -19.34 -1.87
N ARG A 88 -13.95 -18.13 -2.18
CA ARG A 88 -12.64 -17.96 -2.82
C ARG A 88 -11.54 -17.66 -1.81
N ASP A 89 -10.51 -18.51 -1.78
CA ASP A 89 -9.33 -18.38 -0.91
C ASP A 89 -9.67 -18.28 0.59
N THR A 90 -10.78 -18.89 1.03
CA THR A 90 -11.24 -18.84 2.43
C THR A 90 -10.42 -19.73 3.37
N ARG A 91 -9.62 -20.66 2.84
CA ARG A 91 -8.71 -21.51 3.61
C ARG A 91 -7.33 -20.87 3.72
N GLY A 92 -6.80 -20.78 4.94
CA GLY A 92 -5.47 -20.26 5.23
C GLY A 92 -5.43 -18.74 5.37
N LEU A 93 -4.24 -18.13 5.24
CA LEU A 93 -3.99 -16.72 5.53
C LEU A 93 -4.06 -15.79 4.30
N PHE A 94 -4.44 -16.32 3.13
CA PHE A 94 -4.33 -15.58 1.87
C PHE A 94 -5.38 -14.47 1.72
N ARG A 95 -6.62 -14.72 2.16
CA ARG A 95 -7.72 -13.75 2.22
C ARG A 95 -8.34 -13.80 3.61
N GLN A 96 -8.35 -12.67 4.30
CA GLN A 96 -8.81 -12.53 5.69
C GLN A 96 -9.50 -11.18 5.86
N HIS A 97 -10.43 -11.08 6.81
CA HIS A 97 -11.04 -9.79 7.16
C HIS A 97 -10.07 -8.83 7.82
N GLN A 98 -9.07 -9.37 8.53
CA GLN A 98 -7.98 -8.61 9.13
C GLN A 98 -6.65 -9.20 8.67
N PHE A 99 -5.76 -8.35 8.18
CA PHE A 99 -4.39 -8.72 7.83
C PHE A 99 -3.46 -7.56 8.11
N HIS A 100 -2.16 -7.82 8.25
CA HIS A 100 -1.17 -6.76 8.42
C HIS A 100 -0.51 -6.40 7.10
N LYS A 101 -0.22 -5.13 6.90
CA LYS A 101 0.49 -4.62 5.73
C LYS A 101 1.44 -3.49 6.12
N VAL A 102 2.62 -3.48 5.51
CA VAL A 102 3.49 -2.31 5.44
C VAL A 102 3.13 -1.55 4.16
N GLU A 103 2.64 -0.32 4.30
CA GLU A 103 2.27 0.54 3.17
C GLU A 103 3.41 1.45 2.78
N LEU A 104 3.56 1.70 1.49
CA LEU A 104 4.39 2.77 0.94
C LEU A 104 3.47 3.80 0.30
N VAL A 105 3.62 5.08 0.64
CA VAL A 105 2.89 6.18 0.02
C VAL A 105 3.86 7.25 -0.44
N LYS A 106 3.65 7.75 -1.66
CA LYS A 106 4.41 8.88 -2.21
C LYS A 106 3.48 9.99 -2.68
N ILE A 107 3.89 11.24 -2.45
CA ILE A 107 3.26 12.45 -2.97
C ILE A 107 4.33 13.23 -3.70
N CYS A 108 4.10 13.58 -4.97
CA CYS A 108 5.11 14.22 -5.81
C CYS A 108 4.48 15.22 -6.79
N THR A 109 5.34 15.93 -7.53
CA THR A 109 4.85 16.74 -8.66
C THR A 109 4.45 15.84 -9.84
N PRO A 110 3.61 16.32 -10.77
CA PRO A 110 3.23 15.57 -11.97
C PRO A 110 4.42 15.08 -12.79
N GLU A 111 5.48 15.88 -12.88
CA GLU A 111 6.70 15.61 -13.66
C GLU A 111 7.53 14.47 -13.05
N GLN A 112 7.49 14.32 -11.73
CA GLN A 112 8.21 13.27 -11.00
C GLN A 112 7.47 11.93 -11.00
N ALA A 113 6.19 11.91 -11.38
CA ALA A 113 5.29 10.79 -11.06
C ALA A 113 5.72 9.44 -11.62
N ASP A 114 6.17 9.38 -12.89
CA ASP A 114 6.56 8.10 -13.49
C ASP A 114 7.81 7.51 -12.81
N GLU A 115 8.80 8.37 -12.50
CA GLU A 115 10.00 7.94 -11.79
C GLU A 115 9.71 7.52 -10.34
N GLN A 116 8.87 8.29 -9.64
CA GLN A 116 8.46 7.93 -8.28
C GLN A 116 7.66 6.62 -8.25
N HIS A 117 6.87 6.32 -9.29
CA HIS A 117 6.17 5.03 -9.42
C HIS A 117 7.16 3.88 -9.53
N HIS A 118 8.13 4.01 -10.46
CA HIS A 118 9.11 2.98 -10.71
C HIS A 118 9.94 2.69 -9.46
N GLN A 119 10.38 3.74 -8.76
CA GLN A 119 11.08 3.58 -7.48
C GLN A 119 10.21 2.89 -6.42
N LEU A 120 8.92 3.26 -6.31
CA LEU A 120 8.00 2.63 -5.36
C LEU A 120 7.85 1.13 -5.64
N VAL A 121 7.71 0.73 -6.91
CA VAL A 121 7.66 -0.68 -7.33
C VAL A 121 8.97 -1.38 -6.99
N GLN A 122 10.12 -0.77 -7.29
CA GLN A 122 11.44 -1.33 -6.98
C GLN A 122 11.66 -1.54 -5.48
N HIS A 123 11.17 -0.63 -4.63
CA HIS A 123 11.24 -0.78 -3.18
C HIS A 123 10.42 -1.97 -2.66
N ALA A 124 9.26 -2.27 -3.27
CA ALA A 124 8.51 -3.48 -2.97
C ALA A 124 9.21 -4.75 -3.50
N GLU A 125 9.79 -4.69 -4.71
CA GLU A 125 10.60 -5.78 -5.28
C GLU A 125 11.83 -6.09 -4.41
N ALA A 126 12.45 -5.08 -3.80
CA ALA A 126 13.61 -5.25 -2.93
C ALA A 126 13.31 -6.14 -1.72
N CYS A 127 12.12 -6.03 -1.12
CA CYS A 127 11.69 -6.92 -0.04
C CYS A 127 11.60 -8.39 -0.50
N LEU A 128 11.05 -8.65 -1.69
CA LEU A 128 10.94 -10.00 -2.24
C LEU A 128 12.31 -10.58 -2.59
N LYS A 129 13.21 -9.76 -3.16
CA LYS A 129 14.60 -10.16 -3.47
C LYS A 129 15.39 -10.48 -2.23
N ALA A 130 15.28 -9.65 -1.19
CA ALA A 130 15.94 -9.89 0.09
C ALA A 130 15.44 -11.20 0.74
N LEU A 131 14.13 -11.47 0.65
CA LEU A 131 13.54 -12.72 1.11
C LEU A 131 13.77 -13.91 0.15
N GLU A 132 14.51 -13.71 -0.94
CA GLU A 132 14.74 -14.69 -2.02
C GLU A 132 13.46 -15.40 -2.52
N LEU A 133 12.33 -14.72 -2.48
CA LEU A 133 11.05 -15.27 -2.94
C LEU A 133 10.90 -15.09 -4.46
N PRO A 134 10.70 -16.16 -5.24
CA PRO A 134 10.46 -16.04 -6.68
C PRO A 134 9.18 -15.24 -6.94
N TYR A 135 9.25 -14.24 -7.80
CA TYR A 135 8.12 -13.39 -8.12
C TYR A 135 8.12 -12.97 -9.59
N ARG A 136 6.98 -12.48 -10.07
CA ARG A 136 6.84 -11.79 -11.35
C ARG A 136 6.20 -10.42 -11.15
N LYS A 137 6.53 -9.49 -12.03
CA LYS A 137 5.93 -8.15 -12.09
C LYS A 137 4.95 -8.08 -13.26
N MET A 138 3.70 -7.75 -12.96
CA MET A 138 2.61 -7.67 -13.91
C MET A 138 2.14 -6.23 -14.05
N ARG A 139 2.15 -5.67 -15.26
CA ARG A 139 1.44 -4.43 -15.54
C ARG A 139 -0.01 -4.75 -15.80
N LEU A 140 -0.92 -4.21 -14.99
CA LEU A 140 -2.35 -4.50 -15.14
C LEU A 140 -2.93 -3.84 -16.40
N CYS A 141 -3.88 -4.52 -17.04
CA CYS A 141 -4.64 -3.97 -18.15
C CYS A 141 -5.72 -3.01 -17.63
N SER A 142 -6.30 -2.20 -18.52
CA SER A 142 -7.31 -1.19 -18.14
C SER A 142 -8.57 -1.78 -17.49
N GLY A 143 -8.90 -3.04 -17.74
CA GLY A 143 -10.04 -3.72 -17.14
C GLY A 143 -9.81 -4.22 -15.71
N ASP A 144 -8.55 -4.22 -15.25
CA ASP A 144 -8.14 -4.86 -13.98
C ASP A 144 -7.47 -3.87 -13.00
N ILE A 145 -7.26 -2.61 -13.41
CA ILE A 145 -6.78 -1.57 -12.50
C ILE A 145 -7.85 -1.13 -11.49
N GLY A 146 -7.41 -0.82 -10.27
CA GLY A 146 -8.26 -0.27 -9.22
C GLY A 146 -8.87 1.09 -9.58
N PHE A 147 -9.97 1.44 -8.91
CA PHE A 147 -10.77 2.64 -9.23
C PHE A 147 -10.00 3.96 -9.19
N SER A 148 -9.06 4.11 -8.27
CA SER A 148 -8.26 5.33 -8.09
C SER A 148 -6.99 5.34 -8.96
N SER A 149 -6.65 4.23 -9.60
CA SER A 149 -5.36 4.02 -10.25
C SER A 149 -5.41 4.44 -11.73
N ARG A 150 -4.40 5.20 -12.17
CA ARG A 150 -4.12 5.45 -13.60
C ARG A 150 -3.25 4.35 -14.20
N LEU A 151 -2.31 3.84 -13.41
CA LEU A 151 -1.38 2.77 -13.79
C LEU A 151 -1.10 1.91 -12.55
N CYS A 152 -1.07 0.60 -12.70
CA CYS A 152 -0.79 -0.33 -11.60
C CYS A 152 0.18 -1.43 -12.04
N TYR A 153 1.11 -1.75 -11.15
CA TYR A 153 1.92 -2.96 -11.22
C TYR A 153 1.60 -3.84 -10.03
N ASP A 154 1.26 -5.10 -10.30
CA ASP A 154 1.18 -6.12 -9.27
C ASP A 154 2.48 -6.91 -9.23
N LEU A 155 2.97 -7.15 -8.02
CA LEU A 155 3.99 -8.16 -7.76
C LEU A 155 3.27 -9.42 -7.32
N GLU A 156 3.54 -10.51 -8.01
CA GLU A 156 2.97 -11.81 -7.70
C GLU A 156 4.07 -12.77 -7.29
N VAL A 157 3.93 -13.38 -6.11
CA VAL A 157 4.89 -14.33 -5.54
C VAL A 157 4.49 -15.77 -5.90
N TRP A 158 5.48 -16.62 -6.14
CA TRP A 158 5.26 -18.04 -6.38
C TRP A 158 4.81 -18.76 -5.11
N LEU A 159 3.72 -19.52 -5.20
CA LEU A 159 3.23 -20.38 -4.12
C LEU A 159 3.28 -21.85 -4.57
N PRO A 160 4.31 -22.61 -4.16
CA PRO A 160 4.49 -24.02 -4.52
C PRO A 160 3.26 -24.90 -4.25
N GLY A 161 2.60 -24.73 -3.11
CA GLY A 161 1.42 -25.52 -2.73
C GLY A 161 0.20 -25.24 -3.61
N GLN A 162 0.19 -24.12 -4.33
CA GLN A 162 -0.85 -23.77 -5.29
C GLN A 162 -0.41 -23.93 -6.76
N GLY A 163 0.88 -24.17 -7.01
CA GLY A 163 1.45 -24.28 -8.35
C GLY A 163 1.25 -23.02 -9.22
N ARG A 164 1.18 -21.83 -8.62
CA ARG A 164 0.93 -20.57 -9.35
C ARG A 164 1.46 -19.34 -8.62
N PHE A 165 1.64 -18.27 -9.40
CA PHE A 165 1.90 -16.92 -8.87
C PHE A 165 0.61 -16.32 -8.29
N ARG A 166 0.74 -15.61 -7.16
CA ARG A 166 -0.36 -14.92 -6.47
C ARG A 166 0.08 -13.53 -6.05
N GLU A 167 -0.81 -12.54 -6.21
CA GLU A 167 -0.56 -11.14 -5.81
C GLU A 167 -0.09 -11.04 -4.34
N ILE A 168 1.02 -10.36 -4.11
CA ILE A 168 1.58 -10.05 -2.77
C ILE A 168 1.73 -8.53 -2.55
N SER A 169 1.75 -7.77 -3.64
CA SER A 169 1.76 -6.31 -3.63
C SER A 169 1.06 -5.78 -4.87
N SER A 170 0.35 -4.66 -4.68
CA SER A 170 -0.19 -3.84 -5.76
C SER A 170 0.35 -2.43 -5.57
N CYS A 171 0.91 -1.86 -6.64
CA CYS A 171 1.63 -0.58 -6.64
C CYS A 171 1.01 0.35 -7.70
N SER A 172 0.30 1.38 -7.25
CA SER A 172 -0.52 2.25 -8.08
C SER A 172 0.00 3.69 -8.17
N ASN A 173 -0.01 4.23 -9.39
CA ASN A 173 0.04 5.67 -9.65
C ASN A 173 -1.39 6.18 -9.83
N CYS A 174 -1.85 7.04 -8.93
CA CYS A 174 -3.21 7.59 -8.96
C CYS A 174 -3.31 8.92 -9.72
N ALA A 175 -2.19 9.42 -10.27
CA ALA A 175 -2.07 10.78 -10.80
C ALA A 175 -2.68 11.80 -9.82
N ASP A 176 -3.47 12.75 -10.32
CA ASP A 176 -4.13 13.76 -9.50
C ASP A 176 -5.52 13.33 -8.97
N PHE A 177 -5.94 12.07 -9.16
CA PHE A 177 -7.30 11.62 -8.83
C PHE A 177 -7.64 11.83 -7.35
N GLN A 178 -6.79 11.32 -6.46
CA GLN A 178 -6.99 11.46 -5.02
C GLN A 178 -6.72 12.91 -4.59
N ALA A 179 -5.68 13.54 -5.15
CA ALA A 179 -5.32 14.92 -4.85
C ALA A 179 -6.48 15.91 -5.12
N ARG A 180 -7.24 15.71 -6.21
CA ARG A 180 -8.45 16.48 -6.52
C ARG A 180 -9.53 16.31 -5.46
N ARG A 181 -9.82 15.07 -5.06
CA ARG A 181 -10.82 14.76 -4.02
C ARG A 181 -10.46 15.35 -2.66
N MET A 182 -9.17 15.37 -2.33
CA MET A 182 -8.64 15.91 -1.08
C MET A 182 -8.29 17.41 -1.15
N SER A 183 -8.38 18.05 -2.32
CA SER A 183 -7.86 19.41 -2.55
C SER A 183 -6.36 19.61 -2.22
N LEU A 184 -5.56 18.55 -2.30
CA LEU A 184 -4.12 18.54 -2.07
C LEU A 184 -3.38 19.13 -3.27
N ARG A 185 -2.69 20.25 -3.05
CA ARG A 185 -1.96 20.98 -4.09
C ARG A 185 -0.55 21.28 -3.64
N TYR A 186 0.30 21.68 -4.57
CA TYR A 186 1.56 22.34 -4.29
C TYR A 186 1.66 23.65 -5.06
N ARG A 187 2.53 24.54 -4.61
CA ARG A 187 2.83 25.78 -5.33
C ARG A 187 4.15 25.62 -6.08
N PRO A 188 4.16 25.69 -7.43
CA PRO A 188 5.40 25.69 -8.19
C PRO A 188 6.31 26.84 -7.76
N SER A 189 7.60 26.55 -7.65
CA SER A 189 8.69 27.47 -7.33
C SER A 189 8.94 28.45 -8.48
N GLU A 190 8.71 28.00 -9.72
CA GLU A 190 8.77 28.85 -10.90
C GLU A 190 7.78 30.01 -10.82
N ARG A 191 8.24 31.18 -11.26
CA ARG A 191 7.41 32.38 -11.41
C ARG A 191 6.79 32.42 -12.81
N ASP A 192 5.66 33.10 -12.94
CA ASP A 192 5.09 33.39 -14.26
C ASP A 192 5.91 34.45 -15.01
N GLU A 193 5.56 34.71 -16.27
CA GLU A 193 6.23 35.70 -17.14
C GLU A 193 6.25 37.12 -16.55
N LYS A 194 5.40 37.40 -15.55
CA LYS A 194 5.30 38.70 -14.85
C LYS A 194 5.99 38.67 -13.48
N GLY A 195 6.75 37.62 -13.16
CA GLY A 195 7.46 37.46 -11.90
C GLY A 195 6.58 37.09 -10.70
N LYS A 196 5.29 36.78 -10.91
CA LYS A 196 4.36 36.41 -9.83
C LYS A 196 4.42 34.91 -9.55
N ALA A 197 4.08 34.52 -8.32
CA ALA A 197 3.97 33.11 -7.97
C ALA A 197 2.88 32.43 -8.81
N LYS A 198 3.21 31.26 -9.38
CA LYS A 198 2.24 30.47 -10.13
C LYS A 198 1.09 30.00 -9.23
N LYS A 199 -0.07 29.74 -9.85
CA LYS A 199 -1.23 29.18 -9.15
C LYS A 199 -0.88 27.77 -8.64
N PRO A 200 -1.40 27.35 -7.47
CA PRO A 200 -1.22 25.98 -7.00
C PRO A 200 -1.77 24.94 -7.98
N VAL A 201 -1.06 23.83 -8.12
CA VAL A 201 -1.38 22.70 -9.00
C VAL A 201 -1.60 21.46 -8.13
N PHE A 202 -2.45 20.52 -8.56
CA PHE A 202 -2.66 19.28 -7.82
C PHE A 202 -1.40 18.41 -7.82
N CYS A 203 -1.08 17.82 -6.66
CA CYS A 203 -0.02 16.83 -6.57
C CYS A 203 -0.43 15.53 -7.26
N HIS A 204 0.54 14.66 -7.54
CA HIS A 204 0.30 13.26 -7.84
C HIS A 204 0.48 12.39 -6.60
N THR A 205 -0.38 11.39 -6.42
CA THR A 205 -0.32 10.43 -5.31
C THR A 205 -0.07 9.03 -5.81
N MET A 206 0.67 8.27 -5.01
CA MET A 206 1.05 6.89 -5.32
C MET A 206 1.04 6.07 -4.05
N ASN A 207 0.72 4.80 -4.19
CA ASN A 207 0.75 3.86 -3.07
C ASN A 207 1.21 2.49 -3.54
N GLY A 208 1.71 1.69 -2.61
CA GLY A 208 1.87 0.28 -2.83
C GLY A 208 2.24 -0.51 -1.60
N SER A 209 2.10 -1.82 -1.69
CA SER A 209 2.36 -2.71 -0.56
C SER A 209 3.85 -3.05 -0.51
N GLY A 210 4.50 -2.91 0.65
CA GLY A 210 5.91 -3.25 0.85
C GLY A 210 6.16 -4.15 2.06
N LEU A 211 5.37 -5.18 2.38
CA LEU A 211 4.43 -5.98 1.58
C LEU A 211 3.15 -6.25 2.40
N ALA A 212 2.19 -7.00 1.83
CA ALA A 212 1.12 -7.62 2.61
C ALA A 212 1.68 -8.78 3.46
N VAL A 213 1.93 -8.52 4.75
CA VAL A 213 2.69 -9.40 5.65
C VAL A 213 2.12 -10.80 5.76
N GLY A 214 0.78 -10.94 5.81
CA GLY A 214 0.13 -12.25 5.87
C GLY A 214 0.40 -13.10 4.62
N ARG A 215 0.39 -12.51 3.43
CA ARG A 215 0.72 -13.20 2.18
C ARG A 215 2.21 -13.50 2.07
N THR A 216 3.07 -12.61 2.56
CA THR A 216 4.51 -12.86 2.68
C THR A 216 4.80 -14.05 3.58
N LEU A 217 4.09 -14.18 4.72
CA LEU A 217 4.22 -15.33 5.60
C LEU A 217 3.83 -16.63 4.87
N VAL A 218 2.73 -16.65 4.14
CA VAL A 218 2.35 -17.83 3.31
C VAL A 218 3.45 -18.17 2.30
N ALA A 219 4.00 -17.17 1.62
CA ALA A 219 5.07 -17.39 0.65
C ALA A 219 6.34 -17.96 1.30
N ILE A 220 6.73 -17.46 2.48
CA ILE A 220 7.87 -18.02 3.24
C ILE A 220 7.56 -19.46 3.65
N LEU A 221 6.38 -19.73 4.23
CA LEU A 221 5.98 -21.06 4.67
C LEU A 221 6.03 -22.07 3.52
N GLU A 222 5.55 -21.72 2.33
CA GLU A 222 5.52 -22.66 1.21
C GLU A 222 6.88 -22.82 0.51
N ASN A 223 7.69 -21.75 0.39
CA ASN A 223 8.96 -21.81 -0.35
C ASN A 223 10.15 -22.29 0.51
N TYR A 224 10.06 -22.18 1.83
CA TYR A 224 11.13 -22.55 2.76
C TYR A 224 10.84 -23.79 3.61
N GLN A 225 9.77 -24.53 3.30
CA GLN A 225 9.48 -25.81 3.97
C GLN A 225 10.53 -26.88 3.62
N ASN A 226 10.86 -27.71 4.59
CA ASN A 226 11.72 -28.87 4.44
C ASN A 226 10.88 -30.16 4.46
N GLU A 227 11.45 -31.28 3.98
CA GLU A 227 10.73 -32.57 3.89
C GLU A 227 10.26 -33.11 5.24
N ASP A 228 10.95 -32.76 6.34
CA ASP A 228 10.61 -33.15 7.70
C ASP A 228 9.53 -32.26 8.35
N GLY A 229 9.00 -31.29 7.61
CA GLY A 229 8.01 -30.31 8.08
C GLY A 229 8.61 -29.11 8.81
N SER A 230 9.93 -29.06 9.01
CA SER A 230 10.59 -27.87 9.53
C SER A 230 10.60 -26.74 8.50
N LEU A 231 10.82 -25.51 8.95
CA LEU A 231 10.87 -24.32 8.11
C LEU A 231 12.24 -23.66 8.22
N THR A 232 12.92 -23.52 7.10
CA THR A 232 14.16 -22.71 7.03
C THR A 232 13.80 -21.22 7.11
N ILE A 233 14.46 -20.47 8.00
CA ILE A 233 14.24 -19.04 8.15
C ILE A 233 15.11 -18.29 7.12
N PRO A 234 14.52 -17.43 6.25
CA PRO A 234 15.28 -16.59 5.32
C PRO A 234 16.37 -15.81 6.05
N GLU A 235 17.57 -15.75 5.48
CA GLU A 235 18.75 -15.19 6.15
C GLU A 235 18.51 -13.77 6.70
N VAL A 236 17.82 -12.94 5.90
CA VAL A 236 17.54 -11.54 6.25
C VAL A 236 16.60 -11.39 7.46
N LEU A 237 15.85 -12.43 7.79
CA LEU A 237 14.94 -12.45 8.94
C LEU A 237 15.61 -12.97 10.22
N ARG A 238 16.72 -13.71 10.12
CA ARG A 238 17.40 -14.30 11.30
C ARG A 238 17.78 -13.26 12.36
N PRO A 239 18.30 -12.06 12.03
CA PRO A 239 18.56 -11.02 13.04
C PRO A 239 17.32 -10.57 13.82
N TYR A 240 16.14 -10.60 13.18
CA TYR A 240 14.85 -10.26 13.81
C TYR A 240 14.26 -11.43 14.61
N MET A 241 14.82 -12.64 14.47
CA MET A 241 14.39 -13.86 15.14
C MET A 241 15.43 -14.38 16.15
N GLY A 242 16.33 -13.51 16.62
CA GLY A 242 17.35 -13.86 17.61
C GLY A 242 18.40 -14.84 17.08
N GLY A 243 18.67 -14.84 15.77
CA GLY A 243 19.64 -15.71 15.12
C GLY A 243 19.15 -17.13 14.83
N LYS A 244 17.86 -17.44 15.08
CA LYS A 244 17.29 -18.74 14.72
C LYS A 244 17.37 -18.98 13.21
N GLU A 245 17.77 -20.18 12.82
CA GLU A 245 17.89 -20.58 11.41
C GLU A 245 16.74 -21.46 10.92
N THR A 246 16.06 -22.15 11.84
CA THR A 246 14.99 -23.11 11.53
C THR A 246 13.88 -23.03 12.56
N ILE A 247 12.64 -23.25 12.14
CA ILE A 247 11.47 -23.52 13.00
C ILE A 247 11.15 -25.01 12.87
N LEU A 248 11.08 -25.72 13.99
CA LEU A 248 10.77 -27.16 14.01
C LEU A 248 9.24 -27.38 14.12
N PRO A 249 8.71 -28.49 13.59
CA PRO A 249 7.36 -28.93 13.92
C PRO A 249 7.23 -29.17 15.42
N GLU A 250 6.08 -28.83 16.00
CA GLU A 250 5.71 -29.23 17.38
C GLU A 250 5.33 -30.71 17.45
#